data_AF-A0A212T0G7-F1
#
_entry.id   AF-A0A212T0G7-F1
#
_cell.length_a   1.000
_cell.length_b   1.000
_cell.length_c   1.000
_cell.angle_alpha   90.00
_cell.angle_beta   90.00
_cell.angle_gamma   90.00
#
_symmetry.space_group_name_H-M   'P 1'
#
loop_
_entity.id
_entity.type
_entity.pdbx_description
1 polymer ?
#
loop_
_entity_poly.entity_id
_entity_poly.type
_entity_poly.pdbx_seq_one_letter_code
_entity_poly.pdbx_strand_id
1 'polypeptide(L)'
;MKSKFRESYPLLMAQKDDNSFQRFGLEIGSGWLFLVYELFGFLEDIQRHSGQAVSISQIKEKFGSLRIYLNSSPEIAKDVDMLESLFESLSVRICDICSAPGRRQNDEGYWCTRCDKHRNTADGDMLRRAAQEAEKDFIDYQRQGVALSGYVHLKAVKSPLGEGYGTLTLTRFPDHLDSIPSGLMDQVSVEELADRPVSDLEGVVKELKEQKKRLFGTADASIEADIILGNPVEESAAQAVRALRDSERK
;
A
#
# COMPACT_ATOMS: atom_id res chain seq x y z
N MET A 1 -12.33 -17.31 -5.54
CA MET A 1 -11.75 -16.11 -4.87
C MET A 1 -12.46 -15.61 -3.59
N LYS A 2 -13.71 -15.11 -3.63
CA LYS A 2 -14.38 -14.49 -2.46
C LYS A 2 -14.54 -15.42 -1.24
N SER A 3 -14.71 -16.73 -1.47
CA SER A 3 -14.76 -17.74 -0.40
C SER A 3 -13.47 -17.79 0.41
N LYS A 4 -12.31 -17.83 -0.26
CA LYS A 4 -10.99 -17.88 0.39
C LYS A 4 -10.79 -16.72 1.37
N PHE A 5 -11.11 -15.48 0.97
CA PHE A 5 -11.01 -14.32 1.86
C PHE A 5 -11.91 -14.46 3.10
N ARG A 6 -13.15 -14.94 2.94
CA ARG A 6 -14.07 -15.17 4.07
C ARG A 6 -13.63 -16.29 5.00
N GLU A 7 -13.08 -17.36 4.43
CA GLU A 7 -12.60 -18.52 5.19
C GLU A 7 -11.30 -18.20 5.93
N SER A 8 -10.40 -17.45 5.30
CA SER A 8 -9.08 -17.11 5.86
C SER A 8 -9.15 -15.93 6.82
N TYR A 9 -10.06 -14.99 6.57
CA TYR A 9 -10.23 -13.76 7.35
C TYR A 9 -11.68 -13.57 7.82
N PRO A 10 -12.21 -14.51 8.61
CA PRO A 10 -13.61 -14.49 9.02
C PRO A 10 -13.95 -13.30 9.91
N LEU A 11 -13.01 -12.82 10.73
CA LEU A 11 -13.28 -11.69 11.63
C LEU A 11 -13.40 -10.39 10.83
N LEU A 12 -12.49 -10.15 9.89
CA LEU A 12 -12.57 -8.97 9.01
C LEU A 12 -13.74 -9.05 8.03
N MET A 13 -14.19 -10.26 7.69
CA MET A 13 -15.32 -10.48 6.79
C MET A 13 -16.68 -10.52 7.48
N ALA A 14 -16.72 -10.59 8.81
CA ALA A 14 -17.91 -10.45 9.64
C ALA A 14 -18.32 -8.98 9.84
N GLN A 15 -18.36 -8.19 8.76
CA GLN A 15 -18.79 -6.80 8.78
C GLN A 15 -20.33 -6.71 8.81
N LYS A 16 -20.89 -5.64 9.39
CA LYS A 16 -22.34 -5.44 9.56
C LYS A 16 -23.13 -5.58 8.24
N ASP A 17 -24.41 -5.95 8.33
CA ASP A 17 -25.26 -6.45 7.22
C ASP A 17 -25.50 -5.49 6.04
N ASP A 18 -25.28 -4.18 6.19
CA ASP A 18 -25.29 -3.19 5.09
C ASP A 18 -23.87 -2.91 4.55
N ASN A 19 -23.00 -3.92 4.54
CA ASN A 19 -21.61 -3.69 4.17
C ASN A 19 -21.50 -3.36 2.67
N SER A 20 -20.98 -2.17 2.40
CA SER A 20 -20.60 -1.71 1.06
C SER A 20 -19.68 -2.72 0.35
N PHE A 21 -18.94 -3.56 1.10
CA PHE A 21 -18.10 -4.62 0.54
C PHE A 21 -18.87 -5.68 -0.26
N GLN A 22 -20.05 -6.11 0.20
CA GLN A 22 -20.85 -7.07 -0.56
C GLN A 22 -21.31 -6.47 -1.89
N ARG A 23 -21.60 -5.16 -1.89
CA ARG A 23 -22.04 -4.41 -3.07
C ARG A 23 -20.92 -4.14 -4.06
N PHE A 24 -19.76 -3.68 -3.60
CA PHE A 24 -18.64 -3.29 -4.46
C PHE A 24 -17.51 -4.33 -4.46
N GLY A 25 -16.99 -4.67 -3.29
CA GLY A 25 -15.99 -5.73 -3.12
C GLY A 25 -14.62 -5.37 -3.68
N LEU A 26 -14.07 -6.27 -4.50
CA LEU A 26 -12.74 -6.15 -5.12
C LEU A 26 -12.88 -5.90 -6.62
N GLU A 27 -12.38 -4.76 -7.09
CA GLU A 27 -12.34 -4.35 -8.50
C GLU A 27 -10.89 -4.05 -8.89
N ILE A 28 -10.05 -5.08 -8.81
CA ILE A 28 -8.59 -4.98 -8.95
C ILE A 28 -8.08 -5.96 -10.01
N GLY A 29 -6.92 -5.64 -10.58
CA GLY A 29 -6.18 -6.57 -11.42
C GLY A 29 -5.71 -7.80 -10.65
N SER A 30 -5.63 -8.94 -11.34
CA SER A 30 -5.26 -10.24 -10.75
C SER A 30 -3.88 -10.24 -10.08
N GLY A 31 -2.97 -9.40 -10.57
CA GLY A 31 -1.63 -9.26 -10.00
C GLY A 31 -1.60 -8.61 -8.62
N TRP A 32 -2.68 -7.98 -8.16
CA TRP A 32 -2.77 -7.39 -6.82
C TRP A 32 -3.50 -8.27 -5.81
N LEU A 33 -3.99 -9.46 -6.20
CA LEU A 33 -4.73 -10.35 -5.30
C LEU A 33 -3.93 -10.74 -4.06
N PHE A 34 -2.67 -11.12 -4.25
CA PHE A 34 -1.76 -11.51 -3.17
C PHE A 34 -1.48 -10.34 -2.22
N LEU A 35 -1.25 -9.14 -2.77
CA LEU A 35 -1.06 -7.92 -1.98
C LEU A 35 -2.30 -7.62 -1.14
N VAL A 36 -3.50 -7.66 -1.73
CA VAL A 36 -4.74 -7.41 -0.98
C VAL A 36 -5.01 -8.51 0.05
N TYR A 37 -4.59 -9.75 -0.22
CA TYR A 37 -4.69 -10.83 0.76
C TYR A 37 -3.81 -10.60 1.99
N GLU A 38 -2.60 -10.07 1.82
CA GLU A 38 -1.76 -9.65 2.95
C GLU A 38 -2.41 -8.50 3.75
N LEU A 39 -2.97 -7.50 3.07
CA LEU A 39 -3.69 -6.40 3.72
C LEU A 39 -4.80 -6.92 4.63
N PHE A 40 -5.60 -7.86 4.15
CA PHE A 40 -6.68 -8.43 4.96
C PHE A 40 -6.15 -9.12 6.21
N GLY A 41 -5.04 -9.86 6.08
CA GLY A 41 -4.39 -10.47 7.21
C GLY A 41 -3.93 -9.45 8.26
N PHE A 42 -3.29 -8.36 7.83
CA PHE A 42 -2.85 -7.30 8.75
C PHE A 42 -4.01 -6.56 9.42
N LEU A 43 -5.09 -6.27 8.69
CA LEU A 43 -6.29 -5.67 9.28
C LEU A 43 -6.94 -6.63 10.29
N GLU A 44 -7.01 -7.93 9.99
CA GLU A 44 -7.52 -8.92 10.93
C GLU A 44 -6.62 -9.07 12.17
N ASP A 45 -5.30 -9.01 12.02
CA ASP A 45 -4.35 -9.00 13.14
C ASP A 45 -4.64 -7.80 14.08
N ILE A 46 -4.83 -6.60 13.52
CA ILE A 46 -5.22 -5.39 14.29
C ILE A 46 -6.53 -5.61 15.04
N GLN A 47 -7.58 -6.13 14.37
CA GLN A 47 -8.85 -6.39 15.03
C GLN A 47 -8.71 -7.41 16.18
N ARG A 48 -7.94 -8.48 15.97
CA ARG A 48 -7.73 -9.53 16.98
C ARG A 48 -6.99 -9.00 18.20
N HIS A 49 -5.97 -8.17 17.98
CA HIS A 49 -5.19 -7.60 19.06
C HIS A 49 -5.98 -6.53 19.84
N SER A 50 -6.58 -5.57 19.12
CA SER A 50 -7.23 -4.40 19.74
C SER A 50 -8.66 -4.66 20.22
N GLY A 51 -9.32 -5.69 19.68
CA GLY A 51 -10.76 -5.91 19.83
C GLY A 51 -11.64 -4.89 19.09
N GLN A 52 -11.03 -3.95 18.34
CA GLN A 52 -11.75 -2.92 17.60
C GLN A 52 -12.08 -3.40 16.19
N ALA A 53 -13.24 -2.98 15.68
CA ALA A 53 -13.68 -3.37 14.34
C ALA A 53 -13.08 -2.47 13.25
N VAL A 54 -12.72 -3.10 12.14
CA VAL A 54 -12.36 -2.50 10.85
C VAL A 54 -13.40 -2.92 9.83
N SER A 55 -13.88 -1.97 9.03
CA SER A 55 -14.73 -2.28 7.87
C SER A 55 -14.05 -1.87 6.59
N ILE A 56 -14.21 -2.69 5.55
CA ILE A 56 -13.74 -2.43 4.20
C ILE A 56 -14.98 -2.16 3.36
N SER A 57 -15.04 -1.03 2.67
CA SER A 57 -16.16 -0.72 1.78
C SER A 57 -15.91 -1.18 0.35
N GLN A 58 -14.70 -0.94 -0.16
CA GLN A 58 -14.31 -1.26 -1.53
C GLN A 58 -12.79 -1.23 -1.64
N ILE A 59 -12.25 -2.09 -2.50
CA ILE A 59 -10.86 -1.96 -2.98
C ILE A 59 -10.91 -2.01 -4.50
N LYS A 60 -10.36 -0.99 -5.14
CA LYS A 60 -10.43 -0.83 -6.59
C LYS A 60 -9.14 -0.30 -7.17
N GLU A 61 -8.96 -0.49 -8.46
CA GLU A 61 -7.97 0.28 -9.21
C GLU A 61 -8.41 1.74 -9.38
N LYS A 62 -7.48 2.68 -9.18
CA LYS A 62 -7.63 4.08 -9.56
C LYS A 62 -6.28 4.65 -9.95
N PHE A 63 -6.17 5.21 -11.15
CA PHE A 63 -4.92 5.79 -11.68
C PHE A 63 -3.71 4.87 -11.58
N GLY A 64 -3.89 3.57 -11.85
CA GLY A 64 -2.83 2.57 -11.79
C GLY A 64 -2.32 2.25 -10.38
N SER A 65 -3.02 2.64 -9.32
CA SER A 65 -2.79 2.19 -7.96
C SER A 65 -4.05 1.53 -7.38
N LEU A 66 -3.90 0.85 -6.25
CA LEU A 66 -5.04 0.56 -5.39
C LEU A 66 -5.61 1.88 -4.84
N ARG A 67 -6.93 1.90 -4.70
CA ARG A 67 -7.67 2.79 -3.81
C ARG A 67 -8.45 1.93 -2.84
N ILE A 68 -8.19 2.13 -1.55
CA ILE A 68 -8.73 1.30 -0.49
C ILE A 68 -9.67 2.18 0.34
N TYR A 69 -10.90 1.72 0.55
CA TYR A 69 -11.87 2.44 1.38
C TYR A 69 -12.10 1.65 2.67
N LEU A 70 -11.51 2.12 3.76
CA LEU A 70 -11.61 1.53 5.09
C LEU A 70 -12.37 2.46 6.04
N ASN A 71 -12.97 1.90 7.08
CA ASN A 71 -13.35 2.64 8.27
C ASN A 71 -12.86 1.87 9.50
N SER A 72 -12.49 2.59 10.54
CA SER A 72 -12.00 2.04 11.78
C SER A 72 -12.41 2.93 12.96
N SER A 73 -12.26 2.42 14.17
CA SER A 73 -12.45 3.23 15.37
C SER A 73 -11.22 4.14 15.60
N PRO A 74 -11.37 5.29 16.30
CA PRO A 74 -10.28 6.23 16.54
C PRO A 74 -9.04 5.61 17.21
N GLU A 75 -9.22 4.58 18.02
CA GLU A 75 -8.16 3.90 18.78
C GLU A 75 -7.15 3.18 17.87
N ILE A 76 -7.61 2.66 16.72
CA ILE A 76 -6.78 1.94 15.74
C ILE A 76 -6.59 2.72 14.43
N ALA A 77 -7.11 3.95 14.35
CA ALA A 77 -7.09 4.74 13.13
C ALA A 77 -5.68 4.91 12.56
N LYS A 78 -4.68 5.18 13.41
CA LYS A 78 -3.29 5.34 12.96
C LYS A 78 -2.72 4.08 12.31
N ASP A 79 -3.00 2.89 12.87
CA ASP A 79 -2.53 1.63 12.29
C ASP A 79 -3.20 1.37 10.94
N VAL A 80 -4.51 1.60 10.86
CA VAL A 80 -5.32 1.37 9.66
C VAL A 80 -4.95 2.36 8.55
N ASP A 81 -4.81 3.64 8.86
CA ASP A 81 -4.44 4.68 7.90
C ASP A 81 -3.02 4.45 7.34
N MET A 82 -2.10 3.97 8.18
CA MET A 82 -0.74 3.62 7.75
C MET A 82 -0.75 2.39 6.84
N LEU A 83 -1.55 1.37 7.12
CA LEU A 83 -1.72 0.22 6.22
C LEU A 83 -2.38 0.62 4.90
N GLU A 84 -3.42 1.45 4.91
CA GLU A 84 -4.02 1.99 3.68
C GLU A 84 -2.94 2.64 2.82
N SER A 85 -2.22 3.61 3.39
CA SER A 85 -1.18 4.37 2.69
C SER A 85 -0.06 3.48 2.17
N LEU A 86 0.39 2.50 2.97
CA LEU A 86 1.43 1.56 2.59
C LEU A 86 0.99 0.67 1.42
N PHE A 87 -0.20 0.09 1.48
CA PHE A 87 -0.67 -0.85 0.46
C PHE A 87 -1.03 -0.15 -0.86
N GLU A 88 -1.57 1.07 -0.80
CA GLU A 88 -1.70 1.92 -2.00
C GLU A 88 -0.32 2.20 -2.63
N SER A 89 0.69 2.50 -1.82
CA SER A 89 2.07 2.70 -2.31
C SER A 89 2.72 1.43 -2.87
N LEU A 90 2.53 0.28 -2.23
CA LEU A 90 3.06 -0.99 -2.73
C LEU A 90 2.49 -1.31 -4.12
N SER A 91 1.20 -1.04 -4.32
CA SER A 91 0.50 -1.38 -5.56
C SER A 91 1.11 -0.75 -6.82
N VAL A 92 1.65 0.48 -6.74
CA VAL A 92 2.26 1.18 -7.88
C VAL A 92 3.59 0.57 -8.34
N ARG A 93 4.06 -0.46 -7.63
CA ARG A 93 5.29 -1.22 -7.88
C ARG A 93 5.04 -2.68 -8.21
N ILE A 94 3.78 -3.12 -8.22
CA ILE A 94 3.38 -4.49 -8.52
C ILE A 94 2.57 -4.47 -9.82
N CYS A 95 2.95 -5.30 -10.79
CA CYS A 95 2.16 -5.50 -11.99
C CYS A 95 0.79 -6.04 -11.60
N ASP A 96 -0.25 -5.27 -11.90
CA ASP A 96 -1.66 -5.59 -11.72
C ASP A 96 -2.17 -6.80 -12.55
N ILE A 97 -1.35 -7.41 -13.42
CA ILE A 97 -1.69 -8.67 -14.13
C ILE A 97 -1.08 -9.89 -13.46
N CYS A 98 0.23 -9.87 -13.20
CA CYS A 98 0.99 -11.08 -12.87
C CYS A 98 1.82 -10.99 -11.59
N SER A 99 1.64 -9.93 -10.81
CA SER A 99 2.36 -9.69 -9.56
C SER A 99 3.87 -9.48 -9.69
N ALA A 100 4.44 -9.50 -10.90
CA ALA A 100 5.85 -9.20 -11.10
C ALA A 100 6.15 -7.72 -10.76
N PRO A 101 7.41 -7.35 -10.45
CA PRO A 101 7.78 -5.95 -10.29
C PRO A 101 7.34 -5.09 -11.48
N GLY A 102 6.57 -4.05 -11.18
CA GLY A 102 5.96 -3.15 -12.15
C GLY A 102 6.35 -1.70 -11.91
N ARG A 103 5.94 -0.85 -12.86
CA ARG A 103 6.01 0.60 -12.76
C ARG A 103 4.67 1.19 -13.17
N ARG A 104 4.18 2.13 -12.38
CA ARG A 104 3.04 2.95 -12.75
C ARG A 104 3.39 3.76 -14.00
N GLN A 105 2.44 3.84 -14.90
CA GLN A 105 2.59 4.52 -16.18
C GLN A 105 1.25 5.09 -16.62
N ASN A 106 1.33 6.05 -17.54
CA ASN A 106 0.20 6.65 -18.22
C ASN A 106 0.42 6.49 -19.73
N ASP A 107 -0.40 5.65 -20.36
CA ASP A 107 -0.39 5.46 -21.81
C ASP A 107 -1.61 6.16 -22.40
N GLU A 108 -1.40 7.31 -23.03
CA GLU A 108 -2.45 8.14 -23.66
C GLU A 108 -3.70 8.40 -22.77
N GLY A 109 -3.50 8.57 -21.46
CA GLY A 109 -4.57 8.81 -20.49
C GLY A 109 -5.04 7.56 -19.73
N TYR A 110 -4.57 6.37 -20.15
CA TYR A 110 -4.80 5.13 -19.43
C TYR A 110 -3.68 4.87 -18.42
N TRP A 111 -4.02 5.04 -17.14
CA TRP A 111 -3.11 4.77 -16.05
C TRP A 111 -3.17 3.31 -15.62
N CYS A 112 -2.01 2.67 -15.49
CA CYS A 112 -1.89 1.31 -14.97
C CYS A 112 -0.51 1.08 -14.34
N THR A 113 -0.34 0.00 -13.56
CA THR A 113 0.98 -0.43 -13.10
C THR A 113 1.32 -1.79 -13.71
N ARG A 114 2.30 -1.81 -14.61
CA ARG A 114 2.64 -3.00 -15.41
C ARG A 114 4.13 -3.32 -15.32
N CYS A 115 4.48 -4.59 -15.44
CA CYS A 115 5.85 -5.01 -15.70
C CYS A 115 6.19 -4.79 -17.19
N ASP A 116 7.47 -4.88 -17.55
CA ASP A 116 7.89 -4.65 -18.95
C ASP A 116 7.21 -5.60 -19.95
N LYS A 117 6.84 -6.83 -19.52
CA LYS A 117 6.10 -7.79 -20.36
C LYS A 117 4.67 -7.38 -20.66
N HIS A 118 4.05 -6.59 -19.78
CA HIS A 118 2.64 -6.22 -19.86
C HIS A 118 2.43 -4.73 -20.13
N ARG A 119 3.51 -4.01 -20.46
CA ARG A 119 3.52 -2.56 -20.61
C ARG A 119 2.48 -2.04 -21.61
N ASN A 120 2.31 -2.72 -22.72
CA ASN A 120 1.44 -2.29 -23.82
C ASN A 120 0.24 -3.25 -24.00
N THR A 121 -0.18 -3.91 -22.92
CA THR A 121 -1.28 -4.87 -22.99
C THR A 121 -2.62 -4.18 -22.83
N ALA A 122 -3.40 -4.16 -23.92
CA ALA A 122 -4.83 -3.85 -23.91
C ALA A 122 -5.70 -5.05 -24.32
N ASP A 123 -5.10 -6.22 -24.57
CA ASP A 123 -5.80 -7.42 -25.02
C ASP A 123 -6.60 -8.08 -23.90
N GLY A 124 -7.93 -7.98 -24.00
CA GLY A 124 -8.87 -8.56 -23.03
C GLY A 124 -8.78 -10.09 -22.89
N ASP A 125 -8.37 -10.82 -23.93
CA ASP A 125 -8.18 -12.28 -23.83
C ASP A 125 -6.96 -12.63 -22.98
N MET A 126 -5.88 -11.89 -23.16
CA MET A 126 -4.68 -12.06 -22.35
C MET A 126 -4.95 -11.71 -20.89
N LEU A 127 -5.64 -10.60 -20.62
CA LEU A 127 -6.03 -10.21 -19.26
C LEU A 127 -6.87 -11.30 -18.59
N ARG A 128 -7.85 -11.89 -19.31
CA ARG A 128 -8.67 -12.99 -18.79
C ARG A 128 -7.85 -14.23 -18.48
N ARG A 129 -6.92 -14.63 -19.35
CA ARG A 129 -6.04 -15.79 -19.10
C ARG A 129 -5.12 -15.57 -17.91
N ALA A 130 -4.54 -14.38 -17.80
CA ALA A 130 -3.68 -14.06 -16.67
C ALA A 130 -4.47 -14.03 -15.35
N ALA A 131 -5.72 -13.56 -15.37
CA ALA A 131 -6.60 -13.63 -14.21
C ALA A 131 -6.92 -15.07 -13.81
N GLN A 132 -7.21 -15.96 -14.77
CA GLN A 132 -7.42 -17.38 -14.51
C GLN A 132 -6.19 -18.06 -13.93
N GLU A 133 -5.00 -17.75 -14.45
CA GLU A 133 -3.75 -18.32 -13.95
C GLU A 133 -3.45 -17.83 -12.52
N ALA A 134 -3.57 -16.53 -12.29
CA ALA A 134 -3.40 -15.96 -10.96
C ALA A 134 -4.41 -16.50 -9.95
N GLU A 135 -5.68 -16.76 -10.35
CA GLU A 135 -6.66 -17.35 -9.44
C GLU A 135 -6.31 -18.78 -9.03
N LYS A 136 -5.68 -19.57 -9.92
CA LYS A 136 -5.17 -20.90 -9.57
C LYS A 136 -4.04 -20.79 -8.54
N ASP A 137 -3.03 -19.96 -8.81
CA ASP A 137 -1.91 -19.75 -7.89
C ASP A 137 -2.42 -19.19 -6.53
N PHE A 138 -3.45 -18.35 -6.57
CA PHE A 138 -4.02 -17.71 -5.39
C PHE A 138 -4.79 -18.66 -4.47
N ILE A 139 -5.38 -19.75 -4.98
CA ILE A 139 -6.24 -20.60 -4.15
C ILE A 139 -5.47 -21.24 -2.99
N ASP A 140 -4.22 -21.62 -3.25
CA ASP A 140 -3.35 -22.30 -2.28
C ASP A 140 -2.44 -21.33 -1.52
N TYR A 141 -2.35 -20.07 -1.97
CA TYR A 141 -1.53 -19.04 -1.34
C TYR A 141 -1.81 -18.90 0.16
N GLN A 142 -0.76 -18.95 0.97
CA GLN A 142 -0.78 -18.64 2.39
C GLN A 142 -0.07 -17.32 2.63
N ARG A 143 -0.41 -16.64 3.73
CA ARG A 143 0.24 -15.38 4.09
C ARG A 143 1.76 -15.56 4.13
N GLN A 144 2.47 -14.65 3.48
CA GLN A 144 3.93 -14.60 3.47
C GLN A 144 4.46 -13.31 4.07
N GLY A 145 3.59 -12.37 4.43
CA GLY A 145 3.99 -11.03 4.85
C GLY A 145 4.40 -10.16 3.66
N VAL A 146 5.00 -9.00 3.95
CA VAL A 146 5.43 -8.02 2.95
C VAL A 146 6.87 -7.56 3.21
N ALA A 147 7.68 -7.59 2.15
CA ALA A 147 9.05 -7.08 2.19
C ALA A 147 9.05 -5.55 2.10
N LEU A 148 9.46 -4.90 3.20
CA LEU A 148 9.46 -3.45 3.38
C LEU A 148 10.86 -2.85 3.53
N SER A 149 11.90 -3.63 3.24
CA SER A 149 13.28 -3.14 3.31
C SER A 149 13.49 -1.85 2.50
N GLY A 150 13.98 -0.84 3.22
CA GLY A 150 14.24 0.50 2.70
C GLY A 150 13.00 1.37 2.50
N TYR A 151 11.79 0.93 2.85
CA TYR A 151 10.59 1.76 2.80
C TYR A 151 10.55 2.77 3.94
N VAL A 152 10.19 4.01 3.58
CA VAL A 152 9.98 5.10 4.52
C VAL A 152 8.72 5.85 4.11
N HIS A 153 7.75 5.94 5.02
CA HIS A 153 6.60 6.81 4.84
C HIS A 153 6.95 8.23 5.30
N LEU A 154 6.56 9.21 4.52
CA LEU A 154 6.74 10.64 4.76
C LEU A 154 5.38 11.30 4.93
N LYS A 155 5.14 11.91 6.09
CA LYS A 155 3.97 12.77 6.27
C LYS A 155 4.43 14.20 6.39
N ALA A 156 4.05 15.05 5.44
CA ALA A 156 4.35 16.47 5.46
C ALA A 156 3.08 17.28 5.77
N VAL A 157 3.19 18.21 6.70
CA VAL A 157 2.09 19.12 7.07
C VAL A 157 2.60 20.54 7.24
N LYS A 158 1.71 21.52 7.07
CA LYS A 158 2.02 22.93 7.32
C LYS A 158 2.32 23.17 8.80
N SER A 159 3.37 23.95 9.07
CA SER A 159 3.72 24.34 10.43
C SER A 159 2.81 25.47 10.95
N PRO A 160 2.47 25.49 12.25
CA PRO A 160 1.86 26.64 12.90
C PRO A 160 2.70 27.93 12.85
N LEU A 161 4.01 27.85 12.60
CA LEU A 161 4.89 29.02 12.46
C LEU A 161 4.59 29.86 11.21
N GLY A 162 3.83 29.32 10.26
CA GLY A 162 3.37 30.04 9.08
C GLY A 162 4.14 29.69 7.81
N GLU A 163 4.11 30.61 6.85
CA GLU A 163 4.65 30.39 5.50
C GLU A 163 6.15 30.06 5.51
N GLY A 164 6.54 29.08 4.71
CA GLY A 164 7.94 28.64 4.58
C GLY A 164 8.40 27.64 5.65
N TYR A 165 7.52 27.26 6.59
CA TYR A 165 7.79 26.26 7.61
C TYR A 165 6.85 25.06 7.47
N GLY A 166 7.35 23.88 7.77
CA GLY A 166 6.59 22.64 7.77
C GLY A 166 7.03 21.67 8.86
N THR A 167 6.28 20.59 8.99
CA THR A 167 6.64 19.44 9.83
C THR A 167 6.69 18.21 8.94
N LEU A 168 7.80 17.47 9.02
CA LEU A 168 7.98 16.20 8.33
C LEU A 168 8.07 15.08 9.34
N THR A 169 7.15 14.12 9.27
CA THR A 169 7.21 12.87 10.04
C THR A 169 7.71 11.75 9.14
N LEU A 170 8.75 11.05 9.57
CA LEU A 170 9.33 9.89 8.89
C LEU A 170 8.93 8.64 9.66
N THR A 171 8.27 7.70 9.00
CA THR A 171 7.97 6.37 9.57
C THR A 171 8.78 5.32 8.82
N ARG A 172 9.68 4.62 9.52
CA ARG A 172 10.52 3.56 8.93
C ARG A 172 9.97 2.20 9.35
N PHE A 173 9.84 1.34 8.36
CA PHE A 173 9.30 -0.01 8.51
C PHE A 173 10.41 -1.02 8.81
N PRO A 174 10.09 -2.16 9.44
CA PRO A 174 11.01 -3.29 9.46
C PRO A 174 11.32 -3.77 8.03
N ASP A 175 12.40 -4.53 7.84
CA ASP A 175 12.74 -5.07 6.51
C ASP A 175 11.66 -6.01 5.96
N HIS A 176 10.92 -6.66 6.86
CA HIS A 176 9.82 -7.54 6.55
C HIS A 176 8.74 -7.38 7.63
N LEU A 177 7.48 -7.34 7.22
CA LEU A 177 6.32 -7.31 8.10
C LEU A 177 5.54 -8.61 7.90
N ASP A 178 5.50 -9.46 8.92
CA ASP A 178 4.85 -10.78 8.86
C ASP A 178 3.44 -10.77 9.47
N SER A 179 3.28 -10.10 10.62
CA SER A 179 2.02 -10.00 11.37
C SER A 179 1.98 -8.73 12.24
N ILE A 180 0.84 -8.43 12.85
CA ILE A 180 0.66 -7.29 13.77
C ILE A 180 0.18 -7.75 15.15
N PRO A 181 1.08 -8.21 16.05
CA PRO A 181 0.68 -8.77 17.33
C PRO A 181 0.34 -7.73 18.41
N SER A 182 0.81 -6.49 18.28
CA SER A 182 0.57 -5.41 19.27
C SER A 182 0.13 -4.06 18.67
N GLY A 183 -0.11 -3.99 17.35
CA GLY A 183 -0.29 -2.73 16.61
C GLY A 183 0.84 -2.50 15.60
N LEU A 184 0.55 -1.80 14.51
CA LEU A 184 1.54 -1.50 13.48
C LEU A 184 2.49 -0.42 13.97
N MET A 185 1.96 0.60 14.65
CA MET A 185 2.73 1.72 15.15
C MET A 185 3.78 1.31 16.19
N ASP A 186 3.60 0.18 16.87
CA ASP A 186 4.57 -0.42 17.79
C ASP A 186 5.77 -1.08 17.07
N GLN A 187 5.63 -1.39 15.78
CA GLN A 187 6.63 -2.11 14.99
C GLN A 187 7.42 -1.20 14.05
N VAL A 188 7.10 0.09 14.00
CA VAL A 188 7.74 1.08 13.14
C VAL A 188 8.48 2.12 13.99
N SER A 189 9.56 2.68 13.45
CA SER A 189 10.22 3.82 14.10
C SER A 189 9.69 5.12 13.50
N VAL A 190 9.21 6.02 14.35
CA VAL A 190 8.71 7.33 13.95
C VAL A 190 9.68 8.42 14.40
N GLU A 191 10.06 9.30 13.48
CA GLU A 191 10.88 10.49 13.73
C GLU A 191 10.13 11.72 13.23
N GLU A 192 10.05 12.76 14.04
CA GLU A 192 9.39 14.01 13.68
C GLU A 192 10.38 15.17 13.63
N LEU A 193 10.38 15.87 12.50
CA LEU A 193 11.14 17.08 12.26
C LEU A 193 10.16 18.25 12.24
N ALA A 194 9.75 18.68 13.44
CA ALA A 194 8.73 19.71 13.62
C ALA A 194 9.24 21.12 13.33
N ASP A 195 8.37 21.93 12.71
CA ASP A 195 8.48 23.38 12.59
C ASP A 195 9.80 23.87 11.99
N ARG A 196 10.26 23.20 10.93
CA ARG A 196 11.52 23.52 10.24
C ARG A 196 11.28 24.27 8.94
N PRO A 197 12.28 25.05 8.45
CA PRO A 197 12.24 25.59 7.11
C PRO A 197 11.97 24.49 6.08
N VAL A 198 11.09 24.76 5.11
CA VAL A 198 10.73 23.83 4.04
C VAL A 198 11.98 23.33 3.29
N SER A 199 12.96 24.21 3.05
CA SER A 199 14.24 23.87 2.40
C SER A 199 15.04 22.79 3.13
N ASP A 200 15.01 22.80 4.47
CA ASP A 200 15.73 21.84 5.28
C ASP A 200 15.05 20.46 5.18
N LEU A 201 13.72 20.45 5.17
CA LEU A 201 12.91 19.24 5.04
C LEU A 201 13.02 18.62 3.64
N GLU A 202 13.04 19.44 2.58
CA GLU A 202 13.37 19.00 1.22
C GLU A 202 14.76 18.34 1.16
N GLY A 203 15.75 18.91 1.87
CA GLY A 203 17.08 18.34 2.04
C GLY A 203 17.05 16.93 2.61
N VAL A 204 16.27 16.70 3.67
CA VAL A 204 16.09 15.37 4.26
C VAL A 204 15.46 14.38 3.27
N VAL A 205 14.43 14.79 2.53
CA VAL A 205 13.80 13.93 1.51
C VAL A 205 14.79 13.57 0.41
N LYS A 206 15.63 14.52 -0.01
CA LYS A 206 16.68 14.29 -1.01
C LYS A 206 17.74 13.30 -0.50
N GLU A 207 18.21 13.45 0.73
CA GLU A 207 19.18 12.52 1.34
C GLU A 207 18.63 11.08 1.38
N LEU A 208 17.35 10.90 1.72
CA LEU A 208 16.73 9.57 1.69
C LEU A 208 16.69 8.97 0.27
N LYS A 209 16.42 9.80 -0.75
CA LYS A 209 16.49 9.37 -2.16
C LYS A 209 17.91 8.96 -2.56
N GLU A 210 18.92 9.72 -2.15
CA GLU A 210 20.35 9.41 -2.38
C GLU A 210 20.76 8.10 -1.72
N GLN A 211 20.19 7.80 -0.54
CA GLN A 211 20.33 6.50 0.14
C GLN A 211 19.52 5.37 -0.50
N LYS A 212 18.84 5.62 -1.63
CA LYS A 212 17.99 4.66 -2.36
C LYS A 212 16.84 4.11 -1.51
N LYS A 213 16.32 4.91 -0.58
CA LYS A 213 15.11 4.57 0.17
C LYS A 213 13.90 4.61 -0.76
N ARG A 214 12.90 3.77 -0.47
CA ARG A 214 11.62 3.72 -1.17
C ARG A 214 10.65 4.59 -0.42
N LEU A 215 10.37 5.76 -0.99
CA LEU A 215 9.59 6.79 -0.33
C LEU A 215 8.14 6.73 -0.81
N PHE A 216 7.23 6.99 0.12
CA PHE A 216 5.83 7.28 -0.17
C PHE A 216 5.34 8.25 0.89
N GLY A 217 4.31 9.03 0.59
CA GLY A 217 3.93 10.05 1.55
C GLY A 217 2.55 10.62 1.38
N THR A 218 2.12 11.27 2.46
CA THR A 218 0.84 11.95 2.60
C THR A 218 1.10 13.42 2.94
N ALA A 219 0.36 14.30 2.27
CA ALA A 219 0.37 15.74 2.50
C ALA A 219 -0.99 16.20 3.05
N ASP A 220 -1.01 17.28 3.82
CA ASP A 220 -2.24 17.95 4.27
C ASP A 220 -2.85 18.90 3.21
N ALA A 221 -2.42 18.77 1.95
CA ALA A 221 -2.77 19.63 0.82
C ALA A 221 -2.30 21.09 0.96
N SER A 222 -1.36 21.37 1.86
CA SER A 222 -0.65 22.65 1.88
C SER A 222 0.44 22.71 0.80
N ILE A 223 0.71 23.92 0.32
CA ILE A 223 1.80 24.17 -0.63
C ILE A 223 3.14 23.76 -0.02
N GLU A 224 3.34 24.03 1.28
CA GLU A 224 4.54 23.65 2.01
C GLU A 224 4.74 22.13 2.00
N ALA A 225 3.70 21.35 2.28
CA ALA A 225 3.77 19.89 2.26
C ALA A 225 4.06 19.34 0.86
N ASP A 226 3.44 19.91 -0.18
CA ASP A 226 3.70 19.53 -1.57
C ASP A 226 5.15 19.82 -1.99
N ILE A 227 5.71 20.95 -1.55
CA ILE A 227 7.12 21.29 -1.80
C ILE A 227 8.04 20.28 -1.10
N ILE A 228 7.81 20.00 0.19
CA ILE A 228 8.64 19.07 0.97
C ILE A 228 8.70 17.68 0.32
N LEU A 229 7.54 17.13 -0.08
CA LEU A 229 7.49 15.80 -0.68
C LEU A 229 7.91 15.80 -2.16
N GLY A 230 7.73 16.91 -2.85
CA GLY A 230 7.90 17.05 -4.29
C GLY A 230 6.95 16.14 -5.07
N ASN A 231 7.46 15.43 -6.08
CA ASN A 231 6.80 14.24 -6.65
C ASN A 231 7.35 12.98 -5.96
N PRO A 232 6.78 12.52 -4.84
CA PRO A 232 7.31 11.40 -4.07
C PRO A 232 7.14 10.03 -4.76
N VAL A 233 6.50 9.95 -5.93
CA VAL A 233 6.00 8.68 -6.49
C VAL A 233 6.92 8.01 -7.52
N GLU A 234 7.96 8.67 -8.06
CA GLU A 234 8.55 8.18 -9.33
C GLU A 234 9.94 7.55 -9.32
N GLU A 235 10.73 7.53 -8.25
CA GLU A 235 12.13 7.06 -8.39
C GLU A 235 12.58 5.94 -7.43
N SER A 236 12.58 4.72 -8.02
CA SER A 236 13.62 3.67 -7.89
C SER A 236 13.26 2.31 -7.25
N ALA A 237 13.86 1.28 -7.87
CA ALA A 237 14.12 -0.11 -7.46
C ALA A 237 12.99 -1.17 -7.46
N ALA A 238 12.92 -1.93 -8.55
CA ALA A 238 12.05 -3.07 -8.87
C ALA A 238 12.28 -4.36 -8.01
N GLN A 239 12.54 -4.24 -6.71
CA GLN A 239 12.96 -5.37 -5.88
C GLN A 239 11.98 -5.77 -4.75
N ALA A 240 10.88 -5.04 -4.52
CA ALA A 240 9.96 -5.34 -3.42
C ALA A 240 9.14 -6.64 -3.60
N VAL A 241 9.02 -7.17 -4.82
CA VAL A 241 7.94 -8.11 -5.17
C VAL A 241 8.42 -9.52 -5.50
N ARG A 242 9.74 -9.77 -5.59
CA ARG A 242 10.24 -11.13 -5.85
C ARG A 242 9.82 -12.14 -4.79
N ALA A 243 9.56 -11.70 -3.55
CA ALA A 243 9.19 -12.58 -2.45
C ALA A 243 7.81 -13.25 -2.61
N LEU A 244 6.82 -12.60 -3.23
CA LEU A 244 5.44 -13.13 -3.27
C LEU A 244 5.24 -14.31 -4.24
N ARG A 245 6.19 -14.55 -5.15
CA ARG A 245 6.09 -15.62 -6.16
C ARG A 245 7.27 -16.61 -6.16
N ASP A 246 8.42 -16.22 -5.63
CA ASP A 246 9.62 -17.08 -5.65
C ASP A 246 9.65 -18.15 -4.52
N SER A 247 8.62 -18.22 -3.66
CA SER A 247 8.50 -19.24 -2.60
C SER A 247 8.14 -20.65 -3.09
N GLU A 248 7.85 -20.86 -4.38
CA GLU A 248 7.50 -22.16 -4.97
C GLU A 248 8.45 -22.64 -6.09
N ARG A 249 9.71 -22.21 -6.07
CA ARG A 249 10.75 -22.79 -6.96
C ARG A 249 11.97 -23.31 -6.21
N LYS A 250 11.75 -24.17 -5.22
CA LYS A 250 12.71 -25.17 -4.76
C LYS A 250 12.04 -26.50 -4.54
#